data_AF-A0AAW2YFE2-F1
#
_entry.id   AF-A0AAW2YFE2-F1
#
_cell.length_a   1.000
_cell.length_b   1.000
_cell.length_c   1.000
_cell.angle_alpha   90.00
_cell.angle_beta   90.00
_cell.angle_gamma   90.00
#
_symmetry.space_group_name_H-M   'P 1'
#
loop_
_entity.id
_entity.type
_entity.pdbx_description
1 polymer ?
#
loop_
_entity_poly.entity_id
_entity_poly.type
_entity_poly.pdbx_seq_one_letter_code
_entity_poly.pdbx_strand_id
1 'polypeptide(L)'
;MNAESLAVSASINIGLALLILTLFSVLRKQPSNAPIYYARLLSQHHHISFDNSFFGFRRLIPSVGWIRRALHVTEDDILDTCGLDVLIFIRLFKFGINFFLVCSVVGLLVLVPLNYIAGDGQPSRRSHSMDAFTISNIRKGSNWLWVHCSCLYFVSCYGLYLLYKRQANYMKRKIENLRHHSLTEKHIRNSPLSEALKNDAEIEELKEMLQELAERIKHTQRKEVLQEMELPVAFVTFKSRWGAALAAQSQQISNPLLWVTEMAPEPRDVLWRNLAIPCRYLPLYKFGVYASASLLTIFFAVPVTAVQGIAKFERLKKWFPPAMAVQLIPGLRSIVTGYLPSVILSGFIYVIPFAMIGMARLAGYISRSRKDIRACNMVFYFLVGNVFFLSLLSGSLLDQIGESFSHPRDIPGRLASAASAQADFFMTYILTNGLSGFSLEVLQPGLLIWDAMKSNTWDRGKKKQPYLYSLPYYRVIPSVALCILIGMVYAVVSPLLLPFLVGYFCLGYIVFINQSKPTASFATIPLLVFTILFNEYCKARFLSTFNHCSVKEAMDRDEYDEKTDLMQANLENAIDAYCPPCLRPLDLEDMESSRLQPLISPT
;
A
#
# COMPACT_ATOMS: atom_id res chain seq x y z
N MET A 1 0.05 -3.06 31.07
CA MET A 1 -1.34 -3.57 30.97
C MET A 1 -1.39 -4.93 31.66
N ASN A 2 -2.54 -5.39 32.14
CA ASN A 2 -2.63 -6.75 32.71
C ASN A 2 -2.68 -7.77 31.57
N ALA A 3 -2.09 -8.95 31.77
CA ALA A 3 -2.14 -10.03 30.78
C ALA A 3 -3.59 -10.41 30.38
N GLU A 4 -4.52 -10.33 31.34
CA GLU A 4 -5.96 -10.52 31.13
C GLU A 4 -6.55 -9.55 30.09
N SER A 5 -6.21 -8.26 30.12
CA SER A 5 -6.72 -7.29 29.15
C SER A 5 -6.17 -7.53 27.75
N LEU A 6 -4.92 -8.01 27.62
CA LEU A 6 -4.38 -8.43 26.32
C LEU A 6 -5.12 -9.69 25.82
N ALA A 7 -5.33 -10.69 26.66
CA ALA A 7 -6.04 -11.91 26.30
C ALA A 7 -7.50 -11.65 25.89
N VAL A 8 -8.21 -10.77 26.60
CA VAL A 8 -9.55 -10.30 26.21
C VAL A 8 -9.51 -9.59 24.87
N SER A 9 -8.58 -8.64 24.65
CA SER A 9 -8.49 -7.94 23.38
C SER A 9 -8.07 -8.84 22.21
N ALA A 10 -7.27 -9.88 22.46
CA ALA A 10 -6.93 -10.91 21.48
C ALA A 10 -8.16 -11.75 21.12
N SER A 11 -8.92 -12.18 22.12
CA SER A 11 -10.13 -12.99 21.93
C SER A 11 -11.18 -12.25 21.10
N ILE A 12 -11.38 -10.95 21.38
CA ILE A 12 -12.27 -10.08 20.60
C ILE A 12 -11.80 -9.95 19.14
N ASN A 13 -10.52 -9.67 18.91
CA ASN A 13 -9.97 -9.53 17.56
C ASN A 13 -10.02 -10.84 16.75
N ILE A 14 -9.72 -11.98 17.39
CA ILE A 14 -9.81 -13.30 16.75
C ILE A 14 -11.27 -13.62 16.41
N GLY A 15 -12.20 -13.42 17.35
CA GLY A 15 -13.63 -13.66 17.13
C GLY A 15 -14.21 -12.79 16.02
N LEU A 16 -13.88 -11.49 16.01
CA LEU A 16 -14.31 -10.55 14.97
C LEU A 16 -13.73 -10.91 13.60
N ALA A 17 -12.44 -11.26 13.52
CA ALA A 17 -11.82 -11.73 12.29
C ALA A 17 -12.47 -13.01 11.75
N LEU A 18 -12.74 -14.00 12.60
CA LEU A 18 -13.44 -15.23 12.19
C LEU A 18 -14.86 -14.94 11.67
N LEU A 19 -15.61 -14.05 12.33
CA LEU A 19 -16.94 -13.62 11.87
C LEU A 19 -16.85 -12.94 10.49
N ILE A 20 -15.90 -12.02 10.30
CA ILE A 20 -15.74 -11.32 9.02
C ILE A 20 -15.26 -12.27 7.90
N LEU A 21 -14.34 -13.18 8.19
CA LEU A 21 -13.81 -14.15 7.20
C LEU A 21 -14.84 -15.21 6.80
N THR A 22 -15.71 -15.63 7.73
CA THR A 22 -16.85 -16.50 7.42
C THR A 22 -17.89 -15.77 6.57
N LEU A 23 -18.25 -14.53 6.92
CA LEU A 23 -19.12 -13.66 6.12
C LEU A 23 -18.56 -13.46 4.69
N PHE A 24 -17.28 -13.10 4.55
CA PHE A 24 -16.61 -12.99 3.25
C PHE A 24 -16.69 -14.30 2.46
N SER A 25 -16.45 -15.45 3.10
CA SER A 25 -16.49 -16.74 2.40
C SER A 25 -17.88 -17.10 1.89
N VAL A 26 -18.95 -16.56 2.47
CA VAL A 26 -20.32 -16.69 1.97
C VAL A 26 -20.60 -15.67 0.87
N LEU A 27 -20.28 -14.40 1.10
CA LEU A 27 -20.53 -13.31 0.14
C LEU A 27 -19.77 -13.48 -1.18
N ARG A 28 -18.56 -14.05 -1.16
CA ARG A 28 -17.77 -14.37 -2.35
C ARG A 28 -18.43 -15.43 -3.26
N LYS A 29 -19.29 -16.29 -2.71
CA LYS A 29 -20.01 -17.32 -3.47
C LYS A 29 -21.31 -16.80 -4.11
N GLN A 30 -21.72 -15.57 -3.82
CA GLN A 30 -22.94 -14.98 -4.37
C GLN A 30 -22.67 -14.35 -5.75
N PRO A 31 -23.46 -14.68 -6.79
CA PRO A 31 -23.21 -14.17 -8.15
C PRO A 31 -23.36 -12.65 -8.26
N SER A 32 -24.23 -12.03 -7.44
CA SER A 32 -24.40 -10.56 -7.38
C SER A 32 -23.10 -9.81 -7.05
N ASN A 33 -22.17 -10.46 -6.31
CA ASN A 33 -20.91 -9.88 -5.86
C ASN A 33 -19.72 -10.27 -6.77
N ALA A 34 -19.95 -11.02 -7.85
CA ALA A 34 -18.90 -11.43 -8.78
C ALA A 34 -18.11 -10.26 -9.39
N PRO A 35 -18.74 -9.12 -9.76
CA PRO A 35 -18.05 -7.94 -10.29
C PRO A 35 -17.07 -7.27 -9.30
N ILE A 36 -17.19 -7.57 -8.01
CA ILE A 36 -16.30 -7.05 -6.95
C ILE A 36 -15.14 -8.03 -6.74
N TYR A 37 -15.45 -9.27 -6.36
CA TYR A 37 -14.41 -10.25 -5.96
C TYR A 37 -13.68 -10.94 -7.11
N TYR A 38 -14.21 -10.85 -8.34
CA TYR A 38 -13.61 -11.45 -9.54
C TYR A 38 -13.48 -10.45 -10.70
N ALA A 39 -13.41 -9.15 -10.39
CA ALA A 39 -13.34 -8.06 -11.38
C ALA A 39 -12.31 -8.30 -12.50
N ARG A 40 -11.09 -8.73 -12.13
CA ARG A 40 -9.99 -9.00 -13.09
C ARG A 40 -10.30 -10.16 -14.05
N LEU A 41 -10.86 -11.26 -13.54
CA LEU A 41 -11.28 -12.41 -14.36
C LEU A 41 -12.40 -12.02 -15.35
N LEU A 42 -13.38 -11.24 -14.88
CA LEU A 42 -14.47 -10.75 -15.73
C LEU A 42 -13.97 -9.78 -16.81
N SER A 43 -13.00 -8.91 -16.50
CA SER A 43 -12.36 -8.05 -17.51
C SER A 43 -11.56 -8.83 -18.56
N GLN A 44 -11.05 -10.02 -18.21
CA GLN A 44 -10.37 -10.95 -19.10
C GLN A 44 -11.34 -11.93 -19.78
N HIS A 45 -12.66 -11.66 -19.78
CA HIS A 45 -13.72 -12.46 -20.40
C HIS A 45 -13.74 -13.95 -19.96
N HIS A 46 -13.14 -14.29 -18.82
CA HIS A 46 -13.13 -15.66 -18.32
C HIS A 46 -14.49 -16.03 -17.71
N HIS A 47 -15.08 -17.12 -18.21
CA HIS A 47 -16.40 -17.57 -17.78
C HIS A 47 -16.34 -18.21 -16.37
N ILE A 48 -17.07 -17.65 -15.41
CA ILE A 48 -17.09 -18.12 -14.02
C ILE A 48 -18.30 -19.02 -13.80
N SER A 49 -18.08 -20.33 -13.62
CA SER A 49 -19.14 -21.28 -13.27
C SER A 49 -19.53 -21.14 -11.79
N PHE A 50 -20.73 -20.61 -11.52
CA PHE A 50 -21.36 -20.67 -10.20
C PHE A 50 -22.19 -21.95 -10.08
N ASP A 51 -22.07 -22.65 -8.94
CA ASP A 51 -22.80 -23.90 -8.64
C ASP A 51 -24.31 -23.62 -8.60
N ASN A 52 -25.03 -23.97 -9.68
CA ASN A 52 -26.45 -23.64 -9.93
C ASN A 52 -27.46 -24.54 -9.17
N SER A 53 -27.02 -25.25 -8.13
CA SER A 53 -27.92 -26.04 -7.27
C SER A 53 -29.12 -25.22 -6.77
N PHE A 54 -30.33 -25.74 -7.04
CA PHE A 54 -31.62 -25.10 -6.79
C PHE A 54 -31.85 -24.75 -5.31
N PHE A 55 -31.18 -25.45 -4.38
CA PHE A 55 -31.17 -25.14 -2.96
C PHE A 55 -29.79 -24.57 -2.55
N GLY A 56 -29.70 -23.24 -2.46
CA GLY A 56 -28.46 -22.49 -2.24
C GLY A 56 -27.72 -22.72 -0.91
N PHE A 57 -28.14 -23.66 -0.05
CA PHE A 57 -27.49 -23.95 1.24
C PHE A 57 -25.99 -24.24 1.12
N ARG A 58 -25.54 -24.91 0.05
CA ARG A 58 -24.11 -25.19 -0.20
C ARG A 58 -23.28 -23.93 -0.48
N ARG A 59 -23.93 -22.83 -0.91
CA ARG A 59 -23.30 -21.50 -1.04
C ARG A 59 -23.14 -20.79 0.31
N LEU A 60 -23.97 -21.10 1.30
CA LEU A 60 -23.93 -20.53 2.67
C LEU A 60 -22.89 -21.20 3.57
N ILE A 61 -22.41 -22.41 3.24
CA ILE A 61 -21.35 -23.08 4.00
C ILE A 61 -20.02 -22.33 3.78
N PRO A 62 -19.30 -21.87 4.83
CA PRO A 62 -18.00 -21.23 4.67
C PRO A 62 -16.96 -22.22 4.15
N SER A 63 -16.01 -21.74 3.32
CA SER A 63 -14.99 -22.56 2.67
C SER A 63 -13.60 -21.95 2.85
N VAL A 64 -12.71 -22.68 3.52
CA VAL A 64 -11.33 -22.27 3.81
C VAL A 64 -10.40 -22.43 2.57
N GLY A 65 -10.88 -23.09 1.51
CA GLY A 65 -10.07 -23.45 0.33
C GLY A 65 -9.40 -22.28 -0.40
N TRP A 66 -9.88 -21.04 -0.25
CA TRP A 66 -9.21 -19.86 -0.83
C TRP A 66 -7.88 -19.55 -0.14
N ILE A 67 -7.74 -19.81 1.17
CA ILE A 67 -6.48 -19.63 1.92
C ILE A 67 -5.42 -20.61 1.41
N ARG A 68 -5.79 -21.90 1.26
CA ARG A 68 -4.89 -22.92 0.70
C ARG A 68 -4.43 -22.52 -0.71
N ARG A 69 -5.34 -22.04 -1.56
CA ARG A 69 -4.99 -21.57 -2.92
C ARG A 69 -4.05 -20.36 -2.89
N ALA A 70 -4.21 -19.41 -1.97
CA ALA A 70 -3.31 -18.27 -1.83
C ALA A 70 -1.88 -18.68 -1.40
N LEU A 71 -1.74 -19.72 -0.56
CA LEU A 71 -0.42 -20.20 -0.10
C LEU A 71 0.40 -20.91 -1.19
N HIS A 72 -0.25 -21.53 -2.19
CA HIS A 72 0.43 -22.27 -3.27
C HIS A 72 0.89 -21.41 -4.47
N VAL A 73 0.70 -20.09 -4.41
CA VAL A 73 1.03 -19.14 -5.48
C VAL A 73 2.54 -18.88 -5.57
N THR A 74 3.11 -19.01 -6.77
CA THR A 74 4.53 -18.71 -7.02
C THR A 74 4.79 -17.20 -7.18
N GLU A 75 6.06 -16.80 -7.23
CA GLU A 75 6.42 -15.42 -7.57
C GLU A 75 6.37 -15.13 -9.07
N ASP A 76 6.33 -16.18 -9.90
CA ASP A 76 6.35 -16.09 -11.36
C ASP A 76 4.92 -15.91 -11.89
N ASP A 77 3.96 -16.70 -11.39
CA ASP A 77 2.53 -16.52 -11.69
C ASP A 77 2.05 -15.08 -11.35
N ILE A 78 2.59 -14.48 -10.28
CA ILE A 78 2.25 -13.10 -9.88
C ILE A 78 2.86 -12.10 -10.87
N LEU A 79 4.08 -12.34 -11.35
CA LEU A 79 4.71 -11.46 -12.34
C LEU A 79 3.89 -11.42 -13.62
N ASP A 80 3.54 -12.60 -14.14
CA ASP A 80 2.86 -12.74 -15.43
C ASP A 80 1.39 -12.28 -15.38
N THR A 81 0.69 -12.54 -14.28
CA THR A 81 -0.76 -12.23 -14.17
C THR A 81 -1.05 -10.85 -13.58
N CYS A 82 -0.16 -10.32 -12.73
CA CYS A 82 -0.41 -9.12 -11.94
C CYS A 82 0.60 -7.98 -12.19
N GLY A 83 1.72 -8.26 -12.87
CA GLY A 83 2.79 -7.31 -13.09
C GLY A 83 3.78 -7.17 -11.92
N LEU A 84 4.90 -6.53 -12.23
CA LEU A 84 6.06 -6.41 -11.34
C LEU A 84 5.77 -5.68 -10.03
N ASP A 85 4.96 -4.62 -10.05
CA ASP A 85 4.67 -3.80 -8.87
C ASP A 85 3.91 -4.57 -7.79
N VAL A 86 2.95 -5.41 -8.22
CA VAL A 86 2.20 -6.31 -7.33
C VAL A 86 3.13 -7.37 -6.75
N LEU A 87 4.07 -7.90 -7.55
CA LEU A 87 5.09 -8.82 -7.06
C LEU A 87 5.99 -8.16 -5.99
N ILE A 88 6.47 -6.93 -6.21
CA ILE A 88 7.27 -6.20 -5.21
C ILE A 88 6.47 -5.99 -3.91
N PHE A 89 5.20 -5.61 -4.03
CA PHE A 89 4.31 -5.40 -2.90
C PHE A 89 4.07 -6.69 -2.09
N ILE A 90 3.78 -7.82 -2.73
CA ILE A 90 3.67 -9.12 -2.05
C ILE A 90 5.01 -9.58 -1.44
N ARG A 91 6.14 -9.24 -2.08
CA ARG A 91 7.49 -9.51 -1.58
C ARG A 91 7.82 -8.73 -0.29
N LEU A 92 7.18 -7.59 -0.03
CA LEU A 92 7.29 -6.85 1.24
C LEU A 92 6.72 -7.67 2.40
N PHE A 93 5.54 -8.29 2.23
CA PHE A 93 4.95 -9.16 3.25
C PHE A 93 5.82 -10.39 3.52
N LYS A 94 6.27 -11.09 2.46
CA LYS A 94 7.22 -12.21 2.59
C LYS A 94 8.54 -11.82 3.29
N PHE A 95 9.01 -10.58 3.12
CA PHE A 95 10.18 -10.07 3.85
C PHE A 95 9.87 -9.96 5.35
N GLY A 96 8.73 -9.36 5.72
CA GLY A 96 8.27 -9.29 7.11
C GLY A 96 8.13 -10.67 7.76
N ILE A 97 7.50 -11.64 7.09
CA ILE A 97 7.38 -13.02 7.61
C ILE A 97 8.77 -13.61 7.92
N ASN A 98 9.68 -13.63 6.94
CA ASN A 98 11.00 -14.25 7.09
C ASN A 98 11.89 -13.54 8.13
N PHE A 99 11.75 -12.22 8.24
CA PHE A 99 12.49 -11.43 9.21
C PHE A 99 11.98 -11.67 10.63
N PHE A 100 10.68 -11.46 10.86
CA PHE A 100 10.10 -11.55 12.20
C PHE A 100 9.96 -12.98 12.71
N LEU A 101 9.89 -14.00 11.85
CA LEU A 101 9.88 -15.40 12.29
C LEU A 101 11.18 -15.79 12.99
N VAL A 102 12.34 -15.46 12.42
CA VAL A 102 13.64 -15.73 13.06
C VAL A 102 13.84 -14.88 14.30
N CYS A 103 13.46 -13.59 14.25
CA CYS A 103 13.50 -12.72 15.43
C CYS A 103 12.59 -13.25 16.55
N SER A 104 11.41 -13.80 16.22
CA SER A 104 10.47 -14.37 17.18
C SER A 104 11.02 -15.62 17.85
N VAL A 105 11.69 -16.51 17.10
CA VAL A 105 12.35 -17.70 17.67
C VAL A 105 13.44 -17.29 18.66
N VAL A 106 14.34 -16.37 18.29
CA VAL A 106 15.39 -15.87 19.19
C VAL A 106 14.78 -15.12 20.39
N GLY A 107 13.76 -14.30 20.14
CA GLY A 107 13.06 -13.53 21.16
C GLY A 107 12.38 -14.38 22.22
N LEU A 108 11.65 -15.42 21.80
CA LEU A 108 10.93 -16.32 22.71
C LEU A 108 11.84 -17.32 23.42
N LEU A 109 12.89 -17.83 22.76
CA LEU A 109 13.75 -18.87 23.35
C LEU A 109 14.91 -18.30 24.18
N VAL A 110 15.39 -17.10 23.86
CA VAL A 110 16.55 -16.48 24.54
C VAL A 110 16.11 -15.31 25.41
N LEU A 111 15.46 -14.30 24.83
CA LEU A 111 15.22 -13.03 25.51
C LEU A 111 14.08 -13.09 26.54
N VAL A 112 12.99 -13.82 26.28
CA VAL A 112 11.86 -13.93 27.23
C VAL A 112 12.25 -14.68 28.53
N PRO A 113 12.91 -15.85 28.50
CA PRO A 113 13.39 -16.51 29.71
C PRO A 113 14.43 -15.67 30.45
N LEU A 114 15.34 -15.01 29.72
CA LEU A 114 16.35 -14.14 30.31
C LEU A 114 15.71 -12.94 31.02
N ASN A 115 14.76 -12.24 30.39
CA ASN A 115 14.04 -11.13 31.03
C ASN A 115 13.35 -11.55 32.33
N TYR A 116 12.78 -12.76 32.36
CA TYR A 116 12.11 -13.30 33.55
C TYR A 116 13.11 -13.67 34.66
N ILE A 117 14.20 -14.37 34.33
CA ILE A 117 15.22 -14.84 35.29
C ILE A 117 16.10 -13.69 35.83
N ALA A 118 16.37 -12.67 35.02
CA ALA A 118 17.24 -11.55 35.37
C ALA A 118 16.58 -10.50 36.30
N GLY A 119 15.29 -10.65 36.60
CA GLY A 119 14.59 -9.83 37.59
C GLY A 119 14.83 -10.36 39.01
N ASP A 120 15.18 -9.48 39.95
CA ASP A 120 15.19 -9.83 41.38
C ASP A 120 13.79 -10.30 41.80
N GLY A 121 13.70 -11.56 42.25
CA GLY A 121 12.45 -12.28 42.51
C GLY A 121 11.65 -11.80 43.73
N GLN A 122 11.53 -10.49 43.96
CA GLN A 122 10.67 -9.91 44.98
C GLN A 122 9.18 -10.11 44.60
N PRO A 123 8.39 -10.86 45.39
CA PRO A 123 6.98 -11.15 45.08
C PRO A 123 6.06 -9.98 45.48
N SER A 124 6.33 -8.77 44.96
CA SER A 124 5.64 -7.53 45.34
C SER A 124 4.77 -6.98 44.21
N ARG A 125 3.52 -7.46 44.10
CA ARG A 125 2.41 -6.96 43.24
C ARG A 125 2.65 -6.82 41.72
N ARG A 126 3.88 -6.92 41.21
CA ARG A 126 4.24 -6.80 39.78
C ARG A 126 4.11 -8.10 38.98
N SER A 127 3.92 -9.24 39.64
CA SER A 127 3.89 -10.57 39.02
C SER A 127 2.79 -10.79 37.96
N HIS A 128 1.80 -9.88 37.87
CA HIS A 128 0.73 -9.90 36.87
C HIS A 128 0.89 -8.85 35.74
N SER A 129 1.95 -8.03 35.77
CA SER A 129 2.23 -7.04 34.72
C SER A 129 3.15 -7.63 33.66
N MET A 130 2.89 -7.29 32.39
CA MET A 130 3.69 -7.78 31.25
C MET A 130 5.14 -7.26 31.25
N ASP A 131 5.44 -6.22 32.05
CA ASP A 131 6.76 -5.64 32.23
C ASP A 131 7.85 -6.69 32.57
N ALA A 132 7.48 -7.77 33.28
CA ALA A 132 8.39 -8.85 33.69
C ALA A 132 9.06 -9.59 32.51
N PHE A 133 8.46 -9.55 31.31
CA PHE A 133 8.99 -10.18 30.10
C PHE A 133 9.70 -9.18 29.17
N THR A 134 9.99 -7.98 29.66
CA THR A 134 10.62 -6.89 28.91
C THR A 134 11.97 -6.50 29.48
N ILE A 135 12.77 -5.77 28.71
CA ILE A 135 14.09 -5.27 29.14
C ILE A 135 14.03 -4.39 30.40
N SER A 136 12.87 -3.79 30.73
CA SER A 136 12.72 -2.98 31.95
C SER A 136 12.79 -3.78 33.26
N ASN A 137 12.71 -5.10 33.21
CA ASN A 137 12.90 -5.96 34.38
C ASN A 137 14.38 -6.09 34.79
N ILE A 138 15.32 -5.77 33.89
CA ILE A 138 16.76 -5.95 34.11
C ILE A 138 17.38 -4.73 34.83
N ARG A 139 18.14 -5.00 35.89
CA ARG A 139 18.85 -3.96 36.66
C ARG A 139 19.92 -3.26 35.79
N LYS A 140 19.96 -1.92 35.86
CA LYS A 140 20.99 -1.08 35.20
C LYS A 140 22.39 -1.54 35.60
N GLY A 141 23.27 -1.73 34.62
CA GLY A 141 24.65 -2.21 34.83
C GLY A 141 24.80 -3.73 34.97
N SER A 142 23.73 -4.51 34.82
CA SER A 142 23.80 -5.96 34.88
C SER A 142 24.38 -6.59 33.60
N ASN A 143 25.17 -7.66 33.75
CA ASN A 143 25.80 -8.39 32.65
C ASN A 143 24.79 -8.97 31.65
N TRP A 144 23.55 -9.24 32.07
CA TRP A 144 22.46 -9.71 31.20
C TRP A 144 22.18 -8.76 30.01
N LEU A 145 22.45 -7.47 30.14
CA LEU A 145 22.29 -6.48 29.05
C LEU A 145 23.22 -6.76 27.85
N TRP A 146 24.34 -7.44 28.04
CA TRP A 146 25.21 -7.86 26.93
C TRP A 146 24.54 -8.87 26.01
N VAL A 147 23.63 -9.71 26.52
CA VAL A 147 22.87 -10.65 25.69
C VAL A 147 21.88 -9.89 24.81
N HIS A 148 21.19 -8.87 25.33
CA HIS A 148 20.35 -7.98 24.52
C HIS A 148 21.16 -7.24 23.46
N CYS A 149 22.36 -6.77 23.81
CA CYS A 149 23.29 -6.14 22.87
C CYS A 149 23.70 -7.10 21.74
N SER A 150 24.07 -8.34 22.08
CA SER A 150 24.38 -9.39 21.10
C SER A 150 23.18 -9.75 20.21
N CYS A 151 21.99 -9.88 20.78
CA CYS A 151 20.76 -10.10 20.01
C CYS A 151 20.42 -8.92 19.10
N LEU A 152 20.66 -7.67 19.51
CA LEU A 152 20.48 -6.48 18.68
C LEU A 152 21.40 -6.51 17.45
N TYR A 153 22.69 -6.84 17.63
CA TYR A 153 23.62 -7.03 16.51
C TYR A 153 23.15 -8.16 15.57
N PHE A 154 22.76 -9.32 16.11
CA PHE A 154 22.24 -10.43 15.32
C PHE A 154 21.00 -10.04 14.48
N VAL A 155 19.99 -9.43 15.12
CA VAL A 155 18.76 -8.96 14.45
C VAL A 155 19.08 -7.92 13.37
N SER A 156 19.99 -6.98 13.63
CA SER A 156 20.40 -5.96 12.66
C SER A 156 21.12 -6.57 11.45
N CYS A 157 22.09 -7.46 11.68
CA CYS A 157 22.82 -8.16 10.63
C CYS A 157 21.90 -9.04 9.77
N TYR A 158 20.97 -9.76 10.40
CA TYR A 158 19.99 -10.59 9.69
C TYR A 158 19.00 -9.76 8.86
N GLY A 159 18.56 -8.60 9.38
CA GLY A 159 17.72 -7.66 8.64
C GLY A 159 18.41 -7.11 7.39
N LEU A 160 19.67 -6.68 7.51
CA LEU A 160 20.51 -6.24 6.39
C LEU A 160 20.72 -7.35 5.35
N TYR A 161 21.03 -8.57 5.80
CA TYR A 161 21.17 -9.75 4.96
C TYR A 161 19.91 -10.05 4.13
N LEU A 162 18.72 -10.03 4.75
CA LEU A 162 17.46 -10.25 4.05
C LEU A 162 17.13 -9.12 3.05
N LEU A 163 17.37 -7.86 3.45
CA LEU A 163 17.10 -6.70 2.61
C LEU A 163 17.95 -6.74 1.34
N TYR A 164 19.25 -7.00 1.49
CA TYR A 164 20.17 -7.25 0.39
C TYR A 164 19.62 -8.32 -0.55
N LYS A 165 19.28 -9.49 0.00
CA LYS A 165 18.90 -10.68 -0.80
C LYS A 165 17.66 -10.39 -1.64
N ARG A 166 16.75 -9.57 -1.10
CA ARG A 166 15.57 -9.10 -1.82
C ARG A 166 15.93 -8.10 -2.92
N GLN A 167 16.85 -7.16 -2.69
CA GLN A 167 17.26 -6.15 -3.68
C GLN A 167 17.98 -6.77 -4.88
N ALA A 168 18.91 -7.71 -4.68
CA ALA A 168 19.59 -8.41 -5.78
C ALA A 168 18.60 -9.20 -6.65
N ASN A 169 17.67 -9.93 -6.03
CA ASN A 169 16.60 -10.67 -6.71
C ASN A 169 15.53 -9.76 -7.36
N TYR A 170 15.44 -8.50 -6.92
CA TYR A 170 14.59 -7.49 -7.57
C TYR A 170 15.25 -6.98 -8.85
N MET A 171 16.53 -6.58 -8.79
CA MET A 171 17.26 -6.08 -9.97
C MET A 171 17.25 -7.08 -11.12
N LYS A 172 17.58 -8.35 -10.86
CA LYS A 172 17.55 -9.41 -11.89
C LYS A 172 16.17 -9.50 -12.57
N ARG A 173 15.08 -9.57 -11.78
CA ARG A 173 13.72 -9.66 -12.32
C ARG A 173 13.22 -8.38 -12.98
N LYS A 174 13.68 -7.20 -12.55
CA LYS A 174 13.35 -5.93 -13.22
C LYS A 174 13.95 -5.91 -14.62
N ILE A 175 15.24 -6.26 -14.75
CA ILE A 175 15.94 -6.33 -16.05
C ILE A 175 15.28 -7.37 -16.96
N GLU A 176 14.97 -8.55 -16.42
CA GLU A 176 14.31 -9.66 -17.11
C GLU A 176 12.88 -9.30 -17.57
N ASN A 177 12.05 -8.72 -16.70
CA ASN A 177 10.71 -8.25 -17.05
C ASN A 177 10.75 -7.11 -18.08
N LEU A 178 11.66 -6.14 -17.92
CA LEU A 178 11.85 -5.08 -18.91
C LEU A 178 12.31 -5.65 -20.26
N ARG A 179 13.08 -6.75 -20.29
CA ARG A 179 13.47 -7.45 -21.53
C ARG A 179 12.29 -8.19 -22.14
N HIS A 180 11.44 -8.83 -21.33
CA HIS A 180 10.30 -9.61 -21.82
C HIS A 180 9.14 -8.72 -22.30
N HIS A 181 8.79 -7.67 -21.57
CA HIS A 181 7.66 -6.79 -21.91
C HIS A 181 7.88 -6.07 -23.26
N SER A 182 9.12 -5.67 -23.57
CA SER A 182 9.50 -5.10 -24.88
C SER A 182 9.44 -6.09 -26.05
N LEU A 183 9.38 -7.39 -25.77
CA LEU A 183 9.14 -8.43 -26.79
C LEU A 183 7.64 -8.71 -26.92
N THR A 184 6.89 -8.72 -25.82
CA THR A 184 5.45 -8.99 -25.80
C THR A 184 4.60 -7.83 -26.34
N GLU A 185 5.01 -6.57 -26.16
CA GLU A 185 4.31 -5.40 -26.74
C GLU A 185 4.26 -5.41 -28.27
N LYS A 186 5.13 -6.20 -28.93
CA LYS A 186 5.12 -6.39 -30.38
C LYS A 186 4.07 -7.39 -30.88
N HIS A 187 3.34 -8.07 -29.96
CA HIS A 187 2.37 -9.12 -30.32
C HIS A 187 0.94 -8.87 -29.81
N ILE A 188 0.70 -7.85 -28.97
CA ILE A 188 -0.64 -7.53 -28.45
C ILE A 188 -1.04 -6.10 -28.87
N ARG A 189 -1.17 -5.91 -30.18
CA ARG A 189 -1.91 -4.80 -30.76
C ARG A 189 -2.76 -5.29 -31.93
N ASN A 190 -3.82 -6.01 -31.58
CA ASN A 190 -5.05 -6.19 -32.35
C ASN A 190 -6.04 -6.92 -31.44
N SER A 191 -6.95 -6.17 -30.82
CA SER A 191 -8.14 -6.71 -30.17
C SER A 191 -9.32 -5.87 -30.67
N PRO A 192 -10.20 -6.42 -31.52
CA PRO A 192 -11.45 -5.75 -31.86
C PRO A 192 -12.31 -5.70 -30.60
N LEU A 193 -13.06 -4.62 -30.41
CA LEU A 193 -14.03 -4.53 -29.32
C LEU A 193 -15.32 -3.97 -29.89
N SER A 194 -16.19 -4.87 -30.34
CA SER A 194 -17.53 -4.56 -30.82
C SER A 194 -18.60 -5.32 -30.03
N GLU A 195 -19.73 -4.64 -29.90
CA GLU A 195 -21.12 -5.17 -29.89
C GLU A 195 -21.91 -5.48 -28.59
N ALA A 196 -23.23 -5.24 -28.77
CA ALA A 196 -24.41 -5.54 -27.94
C ALA A 196 -24.67 -4.69 -26.65
N LEU A 197 -25.85 -4.08 -26.43
CA LEU A 197 -27.07 -3.94 -27.26
C LEU A 197 -28.03 -2.85 -26.70
N LYS A 198 -28.80 -2.19 -27.59
CA LYS A 198 -30.12 -1.52 -27.50
C LYS A 198 -30.76 -1.11 -26.15
N ASN A 199 -31.39 0.08 -26.18
CA ASN A 199 -32.80 0.31 -25.81
C ASN A 199 -33.29 1.65 -26.42
N ASP A 200 -34.32 1.61 -27.26
CA ASP A 200 -34.82 2.77 -28.01
C ASP A 200 -35.98 3.47 -27.27
N ALA A 201 -35.72 4.61 -26.62
CA ALA A 201 -36.71 5.63 -26.21
C ALA A 201 -36.06 6.94 -25.72
N GLU A 202 -34.95 6.86 -24.99
CA GLU A 202 -34.22 8.01 -24.41
C GLU A 202 -33.13 8.58 -25.36
N ILE A 203 -33.10 8.12 -26.62
CA ILE A 203 -31.94 8.29 -27.50
C ILE A 203 -31.86 9.68 -28.13
N GLU A 204 -32.97 10.38 -28.36
CA GLU A 204 -32.96 11.64 -29.14
C GLU A 204 -32.44 12.84 -28.34
N GLU A 205 -32.85 13.00 -27.08
CA GLU A 205 -32.30 14.03 -26.18
C GLU A 205 -30.80 13.78 -25.91
N LEU A 206 -30.40 12.52 -25.76
CA LEU A 206 -28.99 12.14 -25.58
C LEU A 206 -28.17 12.34 -26.87
N LYS A 207 -28.77 12.15 -28.06
CA LYS A 207 -28.14 12.46 -29.36
C LYS A 207 -27.90 13.96 -29.53
N GLU A 208 -28.87 14.81 -29.20
CA GLU A 208 -28.69 16.27 -29.28
C GLU A 208 -27.55 16.72 -28.35
N MET A 209 -27.53 16.24 -27.10
CA MET A 209 -26.41 16.48 -26.18
C MET A 209 -25.07 15.93 -26.71
N LEU A 210 -25.06 14.76 -27.36
CA LEU A 210 -23.86 14.17 -27.96
C LEU A 210 -23.39 14.96 -29.19
N GLN A 211 -24.30 15.48 -30.01
CA GLN A 211 -23.98 16.33 -31.16
C GLN A 211 -23.45 17.68 -30.71
N GLU A 212 -24.08 18.34 -29.73
CA GLU A 212 -23.57 19.59 -29.16
C GLU A 212 -22.18 19.40 -28.55
N LEU A 213 -21.96 18.29 -27.82
CA LEU A 213 -20.66 17.95 -27.26
C LEU A 213 -19.62 17.65 -28.37
N ALA A 214 -20.00 16.93 -29.42
CA ALA A 214 -19.13 16.62 -30.55
C ALA A 214 -18.75 17.89 -31.35
N GLU A 215 -19.67 18.83 -31.55
CA GLU A 215 -19.37 20.13 -32.16
C GLU A 215 -18.46 20.97 -31.27
N ARG A 216 -18.71 21.04 -29.95
CA ARG A 216 -17.80 21.70 -29.00
C ARG A 216 -16.40 21.09 -29.03
N ILE A 217 -16.28 19.76 -29.15
CA ILE A 217 -14.99 19.07 -29.31
C ILE A 217 -14.33 19.46 -30.65
N LYS A 218 -15.03 19.33 -31.78
CA LYS A 218 -14.51 19.72 -33.11
C LYS A 218 -14.09 21.19 -33.18
N HIS A 219 -14.83 22.10 -32.54
CA HIS A 219 -14.48 23.51 -32.43
C HIS A 219 -13.17 23.70 -31.63
N THR A 220 -13.06 23.03 -30.48
CA THR A 220 -11.87 23.14 -29.60
C THR A 220 -10.64 22.45 -30.21
N GLN A 221 -10.83 21.44 -31.06
CA GLN A 221 -9.77 20.77 -31.82
C GLN A 221 -9.27 21.57 -33.05
N ARG A 222 -9.87 22.73 -33.38
CA ARG A 222 -9.37 23.56 -34.49
C ARG A 222 -7.96 24.07 -34.19
N LYS A 223 -7.08 23.97 -35.18
CA LYS A 223 -5.66 24.31 -35.07
C LYS A 223 -5.41 25.73 -34.54
N GLU A 224 -6.24 26.70 -34.92
CA GLU A 224 -6.20 28.10 -34.44
C GLU A 224 -6.43 28.18 -32.93
N VAL A 225 -7.47 27.52 -32.42
CA VAL A 225 -7.80 27.46 -30.98
C VAL A 225 -6.73 26.70 -30.20
N LEU A 226 -6.18 25.64 -30.79
CA LEU A 226 -5.08 24.87 -30.17
C LEU A 226 -3.80 25.71 -30.03
N GLN A 227 -3.48 26.56 -31.00
CA GLN A 227 -2.30 27.45 -30.95
C GLN A 227 -2.40 28.49 -29.82
N GLU A 228 -3.60 29.01 -29.52
CA GLU A 228 -3.81 29.88 -28.35
C GLU A 228 -3.70 29.15 -27.00
N MET A 229 -3.84 27.82 -27.00
CA MET A 229 -3.79 26.96 -25.81
C MET A 229 -2.46 26.20 -25.65
N GLU A 230 -1.44 26.52 -26.46
CA GLU A 230 -0.13 25.87 -26.37
C GLU A 230 0.56 26.12 -25.01
N LEU A 231 0.94 25.04 -24.34
CA LEU A 231 1.67 25.08 -23.07
C LEU A 231 3.18 25.09 -23.35
N PRO A 232 4.00 25.74 -22.49
CA PRO A 232 5.46 25.72 -22.60
C PRO A 232 6.06 24.38 -22.10
N VAL A 233 5.49 23.26 -22.55
CA VAL A 233 5.83 21.88 -22.20
C VAL A 233 5.64 21.01 -23.45
N ALA A 234 6.67 20.26 -23.84
CA ALA A 234 6.63 19.36 -24.98
C ALA A 234 7.13 17.96 -24.59
N PHE A 235 6.57 16.94 -25.25
CA PHE A 235 7.14 15.60 -25.26
C PHE A 235 8.10 15.49 -26.45
N VAL A 236 9.37 15.16 -26.18
CA VAL A 236 10.41 15.07 -27.21
C VAL A 236 10.80 13.61 -27.40
N THR A 237 10.55 13.10 -28.61
CA THR A 237 10.84 11.72 -29.00
C THR A 237 12.17 11.66 -29.75
N PHE A 238 13.04 10.72 -29.39
CA PHE A 238 14.34 10.51 -30.05
C PHE A 238 14.32 9.21 -30.86
N LYS A 239 15.11 9.16 -31.95
CA LYS A 239 15.28 7.94 -32.75
C LYS A 239 15.91 6.80 -31.95
N SER A 240 16.78 7.12 -30.98
CA SER A 240 17.47 6.16 -30.11
C SER A 240 17.12 6.38 -28.64
N ARG A 241 17.01 5.29 -27.87
CA ARG A 241 16.79 5.35 -26.42
C ARG A 241 17.99 5.91 -25.69
N TRP A 242 19.20 5.63 -26.17
CA TRP A 242 20.41 6.18 -25.56
C TRP A 242 20.45 7.72 -25.68
N GLY A 243 19.99 8.27 -26.80
CA GLY A 243 19.86 9.71 -27.02
C GLY A 243 18.84 10.35 -26.08
N ALA A 244 17.66 9.74 -25.93
CA ALA A 244 16.66 10.17 -24.95
C ALA A 244 17.19 10.11 -23.51
N ALA A 245 17.88 9.02 -23.14
CA ALA A 245 18.44 8.83 -21.81
C ALA A 245 19.53 9.87 -21.50
N LEU A 246 20.35 10.25 -22.50
CA LEU A 246 21.36 11.30 -22.37
C LEU A 246 20.69 12.67 -22.17
N ALA A 247 19.75 13.04 -23.05
CA ALA A 247 19.06 14.32 -23.01
C ALA A 247 18.27 14.54 -21.70
N ALA A 248 17.69 13.47 -21.13
CA ALA A 248 16.99 13.51 -19.85
C ALA A 248 17.92 13.52 -18.61
N GLN A 249 19.23 13.35 -18.79
CA GLN A 249 20.23 13.32 -17.71
C GLN A 249 21.20 14.52 -17.75
N SER A 250 21.38 15.16 -18.90
CA SER A 250 22.22 16.35 -19.08
C SER A 250 21.45 17.65 -18.85
N GLN A 251 22.06 18.60 -18.14
CA GLN A 251 21.58 19.97 -18.10
C GLN A 251 21.80 20.65 -19.47
N GLN A 252 20.73 21.15 -20.09
CA GLN A 252 20.75 21.66 -21.46
C GLN A 252 21.30 23.10 -21.57
N ILE A 253 21.03 23.95 -20.58
CA ILE A 253 21.39 25.38 -20.57
C ILE A 253 21.93 25.76 -19.19
N SER A 254 22.84 26.74 -19.13
CA SER A 254 23.45 27.25 -17.89
C SER A 254 22.45 27.67 -16.79
N ASN A 255 21.22 28.07 -17.15
CA ASN A 255 20.15 28.34 -16.19
C ASN A 255 19.34 27.05 -15.92
N PRO A 256 19.40 26.46 -14.71
CA PRO A 256 18.75 25.18 -14.39
C PRO A 256 17.22 25.27 -14.24
N LEU A 257 16.62 26.46 -14.30
CA LEU A 257 15.16 26.65 -14.25
C LEU A 257 14.49 26.69 -15.63
N LEU A 258 15.29 26.68 -16.70
CA LEU A 258 14.83 26.65 -18.09
C LEU A 258 15.23 25.32 -18.72
N TRP A 259 14.40 24.78 -19.62
CA TRP A 259 14.64 23.50 -20.30
C TRP A 259 14.93 22.34 -19.33
N VAL A 260 14.10 22.23 -18.30
CA VAL A 260 14.15 21.10 -17.33
C VAL A 260 13.71 19.82 -18.03
N THR A 261 14.67 18.98 -18.39
CA THR A 261 14.44 17.68 -19.01
C THR A 261 14.30 16.58 -17.96
N GLU A 262 13.28 15.74 -18.10
CA GLU A 262 13.12 14.51 -17.30
C GLU A 262 12.63 13.37 -18.21
N MET A 263 12.88 12.12 -17.82
CA MET A 263 12.30 10.96 -18.51
C MET A 263 10.77 11.01 -18.42
N ALA A 264 10.09 11.01 -19.57
CA ALA A 264 8.64 11.01 -19.65
C ALA A 264 8.07 9.73 -18.97
N PRO A 265 7.01 9.86 -18.13
CA PRO A 265 6.31 8.69 -17.58
C PRO A 265 5.47 8.01 -18.67
N GLU A 266 4.99 6.79 -18.42
CA GLU A 266 4.08 6.09 -19.34
C GLU A 266 2.86 6.99 -19.70
N PRO A 267 2.38 7.03 -20.95
CA PRO A 267 1.25 7.89 -21.36
C PRO A 267 -0.01 7.77 -20.48
N ARG A 268 -0.26 6.59 -19.90
CA ARG A 268 -1.39 6.33 -18.97
C ARG A 268 -1.15 6.90 -17.56
N ASP A 269 0.11 7.06 -17.17
CA ASP A 269 0.56 7.62 -15.89
C ASP A 269 0.67 9.16 -15.92
N VAL A 270 0.69 9.79 -17.12
CA VAL A 270 0.69 11.25 -17.27
C VAL A 270 -0.54 11.89 -16.61
N LEU A 271 -0.31 12.93 -15.81
CA LEU A 271 -1.34 13.82 -15.26
C LEU A 271 -1.42 15.10 -16.09
N TRP A 272 -2.08 15.02 -17.24
CA TRP A 272 -2.24 16.12 -18.21
C TRP A 272 -2.62 17.47 -17.59
N ARG A 273 -3.56 17.48 -16.64
CA ARG A 273 -4.01 18.70 -15.93
C ARG A 273 -2.90 19.41 -15.13
N ASN A 274 -1.87 18.68 -14.71
CA ASN A 274 -0.75 19.23 -13.93
C ASN A 274 0.37 19.79 -14.81
N LEU A 275 0.40 19.47 -16.11
CA LEU A 275 1.37 20.03 -17.07
C LEU A 275 1.15 21.53 -17.32
N ALA A 276 -0.08 22.02 -17.11
CA ALA A 276 -0.43 23.44 -17.23
C ALA A 276 0.10 24.33 -16.09
N ILE A 277 0.70 23.75 -15.04
CA ILE A 277 1.21 24.51 -13.89
C ILE A 277 2.62 25.03 -14.21
N PRO A 278 2.88 26.36 -14.23
CA PRO A 278 4.20 26.89 -14.56
C PRO A 278 5.26 26.47 -13.53
N CYS A 279 6.42 26.01 -14.01
CA CYS A 279 7.51 25.49 -13.17
C CYS A 279 7.96 26.47 -12.07
N ARG A 280 7.85 27.79 -12.31
CA ARG A 280 8.19 28.86 -11.33
C ARG A 280 7.36 28.81 -10.04
N TYR A 281 6.09 28.41 -10.12
CA TYR A 281 5.20 28.35 -8.94
C TYR A 281 5.22 26.98 -8.25
N LEU A 282 5.68 25.94 -8.95
CA LEU A 282 5.77 24.57 -8.44
C LEU A 282 6.49 24.43 -7.06
N PRO A 283 7.59 25.14 -6.72
CA PRO A 283 8.16 25.09 -5.37
C PRO A 283 7.22 25.64 -4.29
N LEU A 284 6.41 26.67 -4.59
CA LEU A 284 5.44 27.23 -3.64
C LEU A 284 4.30 26.25 -3.36
N TYR A 285 3.75 25.59 -4.38
CA TYR A 285 2.75 24.53 -4.20
C TYR A 285 3.31 23.35 -3.37
N LYS A 286 4.55 22.92 -3.65
CA LYS A 286 5.23 21.87 -2.87
C LYS A 286 5.42 22.29 -1.42
N PHE A 287 5.89 23.52 -1.16
CA PHE A 287 6.04 24.06 0.20
C PHE A 287 4.69 24.12 0.94
N GLY A 288 3.64 24.61 0.29
CA GLY A 288 2.28 24.64 0.85
C GLY A 288 1.77 23.25 1.26
N VAL A 289 2.06 22.22 0.46
CA VAL A 289 1.71 20.82 0.77
C VAL A 289 2.55 20.23 1.91
N TYR A 290 3.82 20.62 2.06
CA TYR A 290 4.63 20.25 3.23
C TYR A 290 4.14 20.96 4.50
N ALA A 291 3.79 22.25 4.41
CA ALA A 291 3.28 23.02 5.52
C ALA A 291 1.91 22.49 6.01
N SER A 292 0.97 22.22 5.10
CA SER A 292 -0.35 21.68 5.44
C SER A 292 -0.28 20.26 6.02
N ALA A 293 0.58 19.39 5.49
CA ALA A 293 0.80 18.06 6.05
C ALA A 293 1.47 18.12 7.45
N SER A 294 2.37 19.08 7.68
CA SER A 294 2.98 19.29 8.99
C SER A 294 1.97 19.81 10.00
N LEU A 295 1.13 20.78 9.62
CA LEU A 295 0.04 21.30 10.45
C LEU A 295 -0.98 20.20 10.78
N LEU A 296 -1.37 19.38 9.80
CA LEU A 296 -2.24 18.21 10.02
C LEU A 296 -1.61 17.21 10.99
N THR A 297 -0.29 16.98 10.88
CA THR A 297 0.45 16.10 11.81
C THR A 297 0.40 16.64 13.24
N ILE A 298 0.60 17.95 13.43
CA ILE A 298 0.56 18.61 14.75
C ILE A 298 -0.87 18.60 15.33
N PHE A 299 -1.87 18.98 14.54
CA PHE A 299 -3.27 19.01 14.99
C PHE A 299 -3.77 17.61 15.41
N PHE A 300 -3.37 16.58 14.67
CA PHE A 300 -3.72 15.20 14.97
C PHE A 300 -3.04 14.63 16.23
N ALA A 301 -2.10 15.36 16.84
CA ALA A 301 -1.58 14.99 18.16
C ALA A 301 -2.68 14.99 19.25
N VAL A 302 -3.69 15.85 19.11
CA VAL A 302 -4.80 15.96 20.09
C VAL A 302 -5.64 14.66 20.17
N PRO A 303 -6.23 14.12 19.09
CA PRO A 303 -6.97 12.87 19.18
C PRO A 303 -6.09 11.67 19.60
N VAL A 304 -4.81 11.64 19.22
CA VAL A 304 -3.90 10.56 19.64
C VAL A 304 -3.62 10.61 21.14
N THR A 305 -3.28 11.79 21.68
CA THR A 305 -3.05 11.94 23.13
C THR A 305 -4.31 11.66 23.95
N ALA A 306 -5.49 12.06 23.47
CA ALA A 306 -6.76 11.71 24.10
C ALA A 306 -6.99 10.17 24.15
N VAL A 307 -6.75 9.47 23.04
CA VAL A 307 -6.86 8.00 22.99
C VAL A 307 -5.86 7.31 23.92
N GLN A 308 -4.62 7.79 23.99
CA GLN A 308 -3.62 7.29 24.93
C GLN A 308 -3.98 7.61 26.40
N GLY A 309 -4.73 8.69 26.64
CA GLY A 309 -5.35 8.98 27.93
C GLY A 309 -6.39 7.94 28.36
N ILE A 310 -7.23 7.47 27.43
CA ILE A 310 -8.23 6.41 27.69
C ILE A 310 -7.54 5.09 28.07
N ALA A 311 -6.46 4.72 27.37
CA ALA A 311 -5.66 3.53 27.70
C ALA A 311 -5.10 3.57 29.14
N LYS A 312 -4.81 4.78 29.66
CA LYS A 312 -4.31 5.01 31.02
C LYS A 312 -5.47 5.36 31.98
N PHE A 313 -6.42 4.43 32.13
CA PHE A 313 -7.68 4.54 32.89
C PHE A 313 -7.58 5.20 34.29
N GLU A 314 -6.49 4.99 35.03
CA GLU A 314 -6.26 5.63 36.34
C GLU A 314 -6.16 7.17 36.27
N ARG A 315 -5.80 7.73 35.10
CA ARG A 315 -5.88 9.17 34.82
C ARG A 315 -7.28 9.59 34.37
N LEU A 316 -7.96 8.76 33.56
CA LEU A 316 -9.34 9.02 33.15
C LEU A 316 -10.28 9.19 34.37
N LYS A 317 -10.08 8.38 35.43
CA LYS A 317 -10.81 8.52 36.70
C LYS A 317 -10.65 9.90 37.37
N LYS A 318 -9.51 10.58 37.19
CA LYS A 318 -9.27 11.94 37.71
C LYS A 318 -9.89 13.04 36.83
N TRP A 319 -10.01 12.80 35.52
CA TRP A 319 -10.50 13.79 34.56
C TRP A 319 -12.01 13.70 34.29
N PHE A 320 -12.60 12.51 34.48
CA PHE A 320 -14.02 12.26 34.27
C PHE A 320 -14.60 11.33 35.36
N PRO A 321 -15.06 11.86 36.50
CA PRO A 321 -15.56 11.08 37.64
C PRO A 321 -16.65 10.02 37.31
N PRO A 322 -17.59 10.24 36.36
CA PRO A 322 -18.58 9.22 35.98
C PRO A 322 -17.97 7.92 35.42
N ALA A 323 -16.70 7.92 35.00
CA ALA A 323 -15.99 6.72 34.56
C ALA A 323 -15.91 5.61 35.63
N MET A 324 -16.20 5.90 36.90
CA MET A 324 -16.35 4.86 37.93
C MET A 324 -17.48 3.85 37.62
N ALA A 325 -18.50 4.22 36.84
CA ALA A 325 -19.54 3.28 36.40
C ALA A 325 -18.98 2.11 35.56
N VAL A 326 -17.84 2.30 34.88
CA VAL A 326 -17.14 1.24 34.12
C VAL A 326 -16.57 0.15 35.06
N GLN A 327 -16.40 0.44 36.35
CA GLN A 327 -15.95 -0.55 37.35
C GLN A 327 -17.08 -1.46 37.84
N LEU A 328 -18.37 -1.11 37.62
CA LEU A 328 -19.50 -1.94 38.06
C LEU A 328 -19.74 -3.18 37.20
N ILE A 329 -19.25 -3.19 35.95
CA ILE A 329 -19.49 -4.28 34.99
C ILE A 329 -18.20 -5.11 34.84
N PRO A 330 -18.20 -6.40 35.23
CA PRO A 330 -17.02 -7.25 35.06
C PRO A 330 -16.66 -7.38 33.57
N GLY A 331 -15.36 -7.34 33.27
CA GLY A 331 -14.83 -7.40 31.90
C GLY A 331 -14.82 -6.07 31.12
N LEU A 332 -15.74 -5.14 31.37
CA LEU A 332 -15.83 -3.88 30.61
C LEU A 332 -14.57 -3.02 30.75
N ARG A 333 -13.96 -2.97 31.94
CA ARG A 333 -12.67 -2.31 32.19
C ARG A 333 -11.57 -2.79 31.24
N SER A 334 -11.49 -4.10 30.97
CA SER A 334 -10.48 -4.70 30.09
C SER A 334 -10.68 -4.32 28.62
N ILE A 335 -11.93 -4.20 28.19
CA ILE A 335 -12.29 -3.77 26.83
C ILE A 335 -11.95 -2.28 26.63
N VAL A 336 -12.29 -1.44 27.60
CA VAL A 336 -12.05 0.03 27.55
C VAL A 336 -10.55 0.37 27.63
N THR A 337 -9.74 -0.44 28.32
CA THR A 337 -8.29 -0.19 28.49
C THR A 337 -7.44 -0.80 27.39
N GLY A 338 -7.77 -1.98 26.88
CA GLY A 338 -7.01 -2.66 25.82
C GLY A 338 -7.54 -2.37 24.41
N TYR A 339 -8.75 -2.86 24.13
CA TYR A 339 -9.28 -2.91 22.76
C TYR A 339 -9.71 -1.54 22.24
N LEU A 340 -10.53 -0.82 23.00
CA LEU A 340 -11.20 0.41 22.56
C LEU A 340 -10.23 1.51 22.06
N PRO A 341 -9.08 1.79 22.71
CA PRO A 341 -8.12 2.78 22.22
C PRO A 341 -7.57 2.41 20.84
N SER A 342 -7.28 1.13 20.60
CA SER A 342 -6.75 0.67 19.31
C SER A 342 -7.75 0.86 18.16
N VAL A 343 -9.05 0.65 18.41
CA VAL A 343 -10.12 0.80 17.42
C VAL A 343 -10.36 2.28 17.10
N ILE A 344 -10.49 3.14 18.13
CA ILE A 344 -10.70 4.57 17.94
C ILE A 344 -9.53 5.20 17.15
N LEU A 345 -8.29 4.86 17.52
CA LEU A 345 -7.11 5.32 16.80
C LEU A 345 -7.10 4.83 15.34
N SER A 346 -7.42 3.56 15.10
CA SER A 346 -7.50 3.00 13.74
C SER A 346 -8.55 3.71 12.89
N GLY A 347 -9.71 4.06 13.47
CA GLY A 347 -10.76 4.84 12.82
C GLY A 347 -10.29 6.23 12.40
N PHE A 348 -9.63 6.98 13.29
CA PHE A 348 -9.06 8.29 12.94
C PHE A 348 -7.94 8.19 11.90
N ILE A 349 -7.05 7.19 12.00
CA ILE A 349 -5.97 6.98 11.03
C ILE A 349 -6.51 6.66 9.63
N TYR A 350 -7.64 5.96 9.52
CA TYR A 350 -8.20 5.55 8.23
C TYR A 350 -8.46 6.73 7.27
N VAL A 351 -8.77 7.92 7.80
CA VAL A 351 -9.01 9.14 7.01
C VAL A 351 -7.72 9.73 6.42
N ILE A 352 -6.57 9.51 7.08
CA ILE A 352 -5.32 10.22 6.77
C ILE A 352 -4.75 9.91 5.37
N PRO A 353 -4.71 8.65 4.89
CA PRO A 353 -4.28 8.37 3.51
C PRO A 353 -5.11 9.12 2.46
N PHE A 354 -6.41 9.32 2.69
CA PHE A 354 -7.29 10.08 1.80
C PHE A 354 -7.02 11.60 1.85
N ALA A 355 -6.73 12.15 3.02
CA ALA A 355 -6.29 13.54 3.16
C ALA A 355 -4.92 13.77 2.47
N MET A 356 -3.95 12.88 2.68
CA MET A 356 -2.60 12.99 2.12
C MET A 356 -2.60 12.86 0.58
N ILE A 357 -3.39 11.95 -0.01
CA ILE A 357 -3.52 11.87 -1.47
C ILE A 357 -4.28 13.09 -2.04
N GLY A 358 -5.21 13.69 -1.27
CA GLY A 358 -5.84 14.96 -1.62
C GLY A 358 -4.82 16.09 -1.71
N MET A 359 -4.01 16.28 -0.68
CA MET A 359 -2.94 17.30 -0.68
C MET A 359 -1.87 17.02 -1.75
N ALA A 360 -1.52 15.76 -2.01
CA ALA A 360 -0.56 15.40 -3.06
C ALA A 360 -1.07 15.73 -4.48
N ARG A 361 -2.39 15.80 -4.73
CA ARG A 361 -2.94 16.29 -6.01
C ARG A 361 -2.65 17.77 -6.24
N LEU A 362 -2.68 18.59 -5.17
CA LEU A 362 -2.44 20.04 -5.21
C LEU A 362 -0.96 20.40 -5.44
N ALA A 363 -0.03 19.46 -5.28
CA ALA A 363 1.41 19.69 -5.43
C ALA A 363 1.91 19.75 -6.90
N GLY A 364 1.04 19.52 -7.89
CA GLY A 364 1.41 19.62 -9.32
C GLY A 364 2.37 18.54 -9.85
N TYR A 365 2.31 17.31 -9.33
CA TYR A 365 3.15 16.21 -9.84
C TYR A 365 2.74 15.77 -11.25
N ILE A 366 3.72 15.56 -12.13
CA ILE A 366 3.53 15.21 -13.56
C ILE A 366 2.96 13.80 -13.77
N SER A 367 3.21 12.85 -12.86
CA SER A 367 2.75 11.47 -12.97
C SER A 367 1.93 10.98 -11.76
N ARG A 368 1.00 10.05 -11.98
CA ARG A 368 0.20 9.44 -10.91
C ARG A 368 1.11 8.65 -9.96
N SER A 369 2.09 7.92 -10.49
CA SER A 369 3.08 7.15 -9.71
C SER A 369 3.86 8.02 -8.73
N ARG A 370 4.44 9.16 -9.19
CA ARG A 370 5.18 10.08 -8.29
C ARG A 370 4.28 10.69 -7.23
N LYS A 371 3.05 11.06 -7.59
CA LYS A 371 2.03 11.59 -6.66
C LYS A 371 1.66 10.55 -5.58
N ASP A 372 1.46 9.29 -5.97
CA ASP A 372 1.14 8.18 -5.04
C ASP A 372 2.34 7.86 -4.12
N ILE A 373 3.58 7.85 -4.64
CA ILE A 373 4.82 7.70 -3.84
C ILE A 373 4.98 8.85 -2.83
N ARG A 374 4.67 10.08 -3.23
CA ARG A 374 4.76 11.26 -2.34
C ARG A 374 3.69 11.20 -1.25
N ALA A 375 2.45 10.83 -1.59
CA ALA A 375 1.40 10.57 -0.60
C ALA A 375 1.79 9.44 0.37
N CYS A 376 2.35 8.33 -0.14
CA CYS A 376 2.88 7.23 0.67
C CYS A 376 3.92 7.71 1.69
N ASN A 377 4.90 8.52 1.27
CA ASN A 377 5.91 9.08 2.17
C ASN A 377 5.30 10.02 3.23
N MET A 378 4.35 10.87 2.85
CA MET A 378 3.66 11.78 3.78
C MET A 378 2.86 11.00 4.85
N VAL A 379 2.13 9.95 4.44
CA VAL A 379 1.43 9.05 5.38
C VAL A 379 2.43 8.34 6.29
N PHE A 380 3.57 7.86 5.76
CA PHE A 380 4.58 7.18 6.57
C PHE A 380 5.16 8.09 7.66
N TYR A 381 5.60 9.30 7.31
CA TYR A 381 6.13 10.24 8.30
C TYR A 381 5.07 10.67 9.33
N PHE A 382 3.83 10.87 8.90
CA PHE A 382 2.71 11.12 9.81
C PHE A 382 2.50 9.96 10.79
N LEU A 383 2.51 8.71 10.31
CA LEU A 383 2.35 7.52 11.15
C LEU A 383 3.51 7.37 12.14
N VAL A 384 4.75 7.62 11.70
CA VAL A 384 5.93 7.58 12.57
C VAL A 384 5.85 8.68 13.64
N GLY A 385 5.46 9.90 13.29
CA GLY A 385 5.28 11.00 14.25
C GLY A 385 4.15 10.74 15.25
N ASN A 386 2.93 10.49 14.78
CA ASN A 386 1.74 10.38 15.61
C ASN A 386 1.54 8.99 16.23
N VAL A 387 1.69 7.91 15.46
CA VAL A 387 1.37 6.55 15.97
C VAL A 387 2.54 5.97 16.75
N PHE A 388 3.78 6.19 16.31
CA PHE A 388 4.97 5.70 17.00
C PHE A 388 5.48 6.69 18.06
N PHE A 389 6.08 7.81 17.66
CA PHE A 389 6.74 8.72 18.62
C PHE A 389 5.78 9.36 19.63
N LEU A 390 4.65 9.90 19.19
CA LEU A 390 3.72 10.54 20.12
C LEU A 390 3.08 9.52 21.09
N SER A 391 2.82 8.28 20.66
CA SER A 391 2.37 7.22 21.59
C SER A 391 3.44 6.86 22.63
N LEU A 392 4.72 6.84 22.26
CA LEU A 392 5.84 6.66 23.19
C LEU A 392 5.93 7.80 24.20
N LEU A 393 5.80 9.04 23.73
CA LEU A 393 5.91 10.26 24.55
C LEU A 393 4.61 10.63 25.30
N SER A 394 3.49 9.98 25.01
CA SER A 394 2.18 10.30 25.61
C SER A 394 2.04 9.74 27.04
N GLY A 395 1.71 10.62 27.98
CA GLY A 395 1.55 10.31 29.41
C GLY A 395 2.14 11.44 30.26
N SER A 396 2.71 11.09 31.43
CA SER A 396 3.54 12.00 32.25
C SER A 396 4.81 12.48 31.54
N LEU A 397 5.13 11.93 30.36
CA LEU A 397 6.39 12.22 29.68
C LEU A 397 6.36 13.54 28.92
N LEU A 398 5.17 14.10 28.60
CA LEU A 398 5.06 15.48 28.12
C LEU A 398 5.46 16.49 29.21
N ASP A 399 5.02 16.25 30.45
CA ASP A 399 5.44 17.05 31.61
C ASP A 399 6.96 16.92 31.83
N GLN A 400 7.50 15.70 31.70
CA GLN A 400 8.95 15.45 31.76
C GLN A 400 9.75 15.95 30.55
N ILE A 401 9.13 16.28 29.41
CA ILE A 401 9.85 16.89 28.27
C ILE A 401 10.29 18.31 28.64
N GLY A 402 9.46 19.05 29.40
CA GLY A 402 9.84 20.34 29.99
C GLY A 402 11.11 20.22 30.86
N GLU A 403 11.19 19.17 31.69
CA GLU A 403 12.41 18.88 32.45
C GLU A 403 13.57 18.35 31.58
N SER A 404 13.30 17.54 30.55
CA SER A 404 14.35 16.91 29.72
C SER A 404 15.21 17.92 28.95
N PHE A 405 14.68 19.10 28.64
CA PHE A 405 15.48 20.20 28.08
C PHE A 405 16.60 20.68 29.04
N SER A 406 16.46 20.46 30.36
CA SER A 406 17.49 20.81 31.34
C SER A 406 18.63 19.76 31.45
N HIS A 407 18.37 18.50 31.08
CA HIS A 407 19.31 17.38 31.27
C HIS A 407 19.32 16.41 30.07
N PRO A 408 19.94 16.78 28.93
CA PRO A 408 19.87 15.98 27.70
C PRO A 408 20.53 14.60 27.78
N ARG A 409 21.39 14.35 28.77
CA ARG A 409 22.10 13.06 28.97
C ARG A 409 21.16 11.90 29.32
N ASP A 410 20.00 12.18 29.91
CA ASP A 410 19.05 11.15 30.36
C ASP A 410 18.00 10.76 29.31
N ILE A 411 17.91 11.50 28.19
CA ILE A 411 16.90 11.31 27.14
C ILE A 411 16.85 9.85 26.63
N PRO A 412 17.96 9.17 26.29
CA PRO A 412 17.92 7.79 25.80
C PRO A 412 17.37 6.80 26.84
N GLY A 413 17.73 7.00 28.12
CA GLY A 413 17.26 6.16 29.22
C GLY A 413 15.76 6.33 29.50
N ARG A 414 15.26 7.58 29.46
CA ARG A 414 13.82 7.87 29.56
C ARG A 414 13.05 7.26 28.38
N LEU A 415 13.54 7.41 27.14
CA LEU A 415 12.90 6.85 25.94
C LEU A 415 12.86 5.30 25.97
N ALA A 416 13.93 4.64 26.43
CA ALA A 416 13.94 3.18 26.57
C ALA A 416 12.88 2.69 27.57
N SER A 417 12.72 3.38 28.72
CA SER A 417 11.68 3.06 29.70
C SER A 417 10.26 3.30 29.15
N ALA A 418 10.08 4.37 28.36
CA ALA A 418 8.82 4.70 27.70
C ALA A 418 8.42 3.66 26.64
N ALA A 419 9.38 3.17 25.86
CA ALA A 419 9.17 2.09 24.90
C ALA A 419 8.74 0.80 25.60
N SER A 420 9.46 0.36 26.64
CA SER A 420 9.06 -0.83 27.40
C SER A 420 7.63 -0.73 27.92
N ALA A 421 7.26 0.40 28.53
CA ALA A 421 5.95 0.64 29.12
C ALA A 421 4.79 0.75 28.10
N GLN A 422 5.06 0.99 26.81
CA GLN A 422 4.06 1.10 25.75
C GLN A 422 3.97 -0.15 24.85
N ALA A 423 4.74 -1.22 25.15
CA ALA A 423 4.74 -2.46 24.37
C ALA A 423 3.32 -3.06 24.21
N ASP A 424 2.55 -3.13 25.29
CA ASP A 424 1.21 -3.73 25.33
C ASP A 424 0.21 -3.01 24.41
N PHE A 425 0.33 -1.68 24.32
CA PHE A 425 -0.46 -0.87 23.40
C PHE A 425 -0.13 -1.23 21.94
N PHE A 426 1.16 -1.35 21.60
CA PHE A 426 1.58 -1.74 20.25
C PHE A 426 1.21 -3.18 19.90
N MET A 427 1.27 -4.13 20.85
CA MET A 427 0.77 -5.49 20.64
C MET A 427 -0.71 -5.46 20.28
N THR A 428 -1.53 -4.73 21.05
CA THR A 428 -2.97 -4.61 20.82
C THR A 428 -3.28 -3.89 19.50
N TYR A 429 -2.54 -2.85 19.16
CA TYR A 429 -2.63 -2.13 17.89
C TYR A 429 -2.32 -3.03 16.68
N ILE A 430 -1.23 -3.80 16.71
CA ILE A 430 -0.87 -4.77 15.67
C ILE A 430 -1.96 -5.85 15.54
N LEU A 431 -2.51 -6.29 16.66
CA LEU A 431 -3.54 -7.33 16.70
C LEU A 431 -4.86 -6.85 16.08
N THR A 432 -5.29 -5.63 16.41
CA THR A 432 -6.49 -4.99 15.83
C THR A 432 -6.30 -4.66 14.35
N ASN A 433 -5.21 -4.00 13.98
CA ASN A 433 -4.95 -3.64 12.58
C ASN A 433 -4.63 -4.86 11.70
N GLY A 434 -4.08 -5.93 12.29
CA GLY A 434 -3.82 -7.21 11.63
C GLY A 434 -5.07 -8.05 11.45
N LEU A 435 -5.60 -8.62 12.54
CA LEU A 435 -6.72 -9.56 12.48
C LEU A 435 -7.98 -8.89 11.93
N SER A 436 -8.45 -7.84 12.60
CA SER A 436 -9.70 -7.17 12.24
C SER A 436 -9.51 -6.31 10.98
N GLY A 437 -8.41 -5.57 10.88
CA GLY A 437 -8.10 -4.73 9.73
C GLY A 437 -7.96 -5.50 8.41
N PHE A 438 -7.13 -6.56 8.34
CA PHE A 438 -7.03 -7.36 7.11
C PHE A 438 -8.30 -8.16 6.80
N SER A 439 -9.08 -8.56 7.80
CA SER A 439 -10.38 -9.20 7.56
C SER A 439 -11.37 -8.23 6.90
N LEU A 440 -11.42 -6.97 7.35
CA LEU A 440 -12.22 -5.93 6.70
C LEU A 440 -11.71 -5.60 5.29
N GLU A 441 -10.38 -5.59 5.08
CA GLU A 441 -9.78 -5.37 3.76
C GLU A 441 -10.15 -6.49 2.76
N VAL A 442 -10.27 -7.74 3.22
CA VAL A 442 -10.78 -8.87 2.41
C VAL A 442 -12.27 -8.73 2.10
N LEU A 443 -13.07 -8.34 3.09
CA LEU A 443 -14.52 -8.18 2.94
C LEU A 443 -14.89 -7.03 1.99
N GLN A 444 -14.06 -5.99 1.90
CA GLN A 444 -14.31 -4.79 1.09
C GLN A 444 -15.70 -4.15 1.32
N PRO A 445 -16.11 -3.89 2.58
CA PRO A 445 -17.47 -3.44 2.91
C PRO A 445 -17.87 -2.14 2.20
N GLY A 446 -16.92 -1.22 1.97
CA GLY A 446 -17.19 0.02 1.23
C GLY A 446 -17.62 -0.22 -0.23
N LEU A 447 -17.05 -1.22 -0.92
CA LEU A 447 -17.47 -1.57 -2.29
C LEU A 447 -18.82 -2.30 -2.28
N LEU A 448 -19.06 -3.19 -1.31
CA LEU A 448 -20.35 -3.86 -1.16
C LEU A 448 -21.49 -2.87 -0.90
N ILE A 449 -21.29 -1.90 -0.02
CA ILE A 449 -22.27 -0.85 0.28
C ILE A 449 -22.48 0.04 -0.95
N TRP A 450 -21.41 0.46 -1.63
CA TRP A 450 -21.52 1.27 -2.84
C TRP A 450 -22.27 0.55 -3.97
N ASP A 451 -21.98 -0.72 -4.22
CA ASP A 451 -22.66 -1.51 -5.24
C ASP A 451 -24.13 -1.80 -4.89
N ALA A 452 -24.44 -2.04 -3.60
CA ALA A 452 -25.82 -2.15 -3.11
C ALA A 452 -26.59 -0.84 -3.29
N MET A 453 -25.98 0.32 -2.96
CA MET A 453 -26.58 1.64 -3.19
C MET A 453 -26.81 1.88 -4.69
N LYS A 454 -25.79 1.67 -5.53
CA LYS A 454 -25.82 1.93 -6.97
C LYS A 454 -26.84 1.06 -7.71
N SER A 455 -26.95 -0.22 -7.34
CA SER A 455 -27.90 -1.16 -7.94
C SER A 455 -29.34 -0.94 -7.48
N ASN A 456 -29.55 -0.33 -6.30
CA ASN A 456 -30.87 0.07 -5.82
C ASN A 456 -31.35 1.41 -6.42
N THR A 457 -30.45 2.30 -6.85
CA THR A 457 -30.80 3.62 -7.41
C THR A 457 -30.70 3.70 -8.93
N TRP A 458 -29.49 3.63 -9.50
CA TRP A 458 -29.21 4.12 -10.87
C TRP A 458 -29.01 3.01 -11.92
N ASP A 459 -28.45 1.86 -11.52
CA ASP A 459 -28.11 0.76 -12.42
C ASP A 459 -29.14 -0.40 -12.38
N ARG A 460 -30.38 -0.11 -11.97
CA ARG A 460 -31.42 -1.13 -11.82
C ARG A 460 -31.72 -1.81 -13.17
N GLY A 461 -31.35 -3.08 -13.30
CA GLY A 461 -31.51 -3.88 -14.53
C GLY A 461 -30.33 -3.85 -15.50
N LYS A 462 -29.29 -3.02 -15.27
CA LYS A 462 -28.09 -2.96 -16.14
C LYS A 462 -27.09 -4.06 -15.79
N LYS A 463 -26.33 -4.56 -16.78
CA LYS A 463 -25.22 -5.50 -16.54
C LYS A 463 -24.14 -4.81 -15.70
N LYS A 464 -23.82 -5.37 -14.52
CA LYS A 464 -22.78 -4.83 -13.64
C LYS A 464 -21.40 -4.93 -14.29
N GLN A 465 -20.74 -3.79 -14.47
CA GLN A 465 -19.35 -3.72 -14.93
C GLN A 465 -18.37 -4.15 -13.80
N PRO A 466 -17.24 -4.81 -14.12
CA PRO A 466 -16.26 -5.23 -13.12
C PRO A 466 -15.53 -4.03 -12.49
N TYR A 467 -15.40 -4.04 -11.15
CA TYR A 467 -14.74 -2.97 -10.39
C TYR A 467 -13.20 -3.10 -10.42
N LEU A 468 -12.58 -2.69 -11.52
CA LEU A 468 -11.14 -2.79 -11.73
C LEU A 468 -10.36 -1.68 -10.99
N TYR A 469 -10.07 -1.89 -9.69
CA TYR A 469 -9.26 -0.96 -8.89
C TYR A 469 -7.77 -1.29 -8.88
N SER A 470 -6.93 -0.24 -8.92
CA SER A 470 -5.51 -0.35 -8.57
C SER A 470 -5.34 -0.53 -7.06
N LEU A 471 -4.29 -1.24 -6.65
CA LEU A 471 -3.97 -1.46 -5.22
C LEU A 471 -3.69 -0.10 -4.53
N PRO A 472 -4.26 0.15 -3.33
CA PRO A 472 -4.08 1.42 -2.62
C PRO A 472 -2.71 1.50 -1.92
N TYR A 473 -1.63 1.56 -2.72
CA TYR A 473 -0.24 1.57 -2.27
C TYR A 473 0.03 2.62 -1.18
N TYR A 474 -0.50 3.84 -1.36
CA TYR A 474 -0.35 4.97 -0.44
C TYR A 474 -1.00 4.76 0.95
N ARG A 475 -1.88 3.78 1.12
CA ARG A 475 -2.47 3.38 2.42
C ARG A 475 -1.72 2.22 3.04
N VAL A 476 -1.48 1.16 2.25
CA VAL A 476 -0.98 -0.11 2.79
C VAL A 476 0.53 -0.07 3.03
N ILE A 477 1.34 0.44 2.09
CA ILE A 477 2.80 0.45 2.23
C ILE A 477 3.26 1.20 3.49
N PRO A 478 2.74 2.41 3.82
CA PRO A 478 3.10 3.12 5.05
C PRO A 478 2.71 2.37 6.32
N SER A 479 1.53 1.75 6.33
CA SER A 479 1.02 0.99 7.47
C SER A 479 1.88 -0.25 7.74
N VAL A 480 2.26 -0.96 6.68
CA VAL A 480 3.16 -2.13 6.76
C VAL A 480 4.57 -1.69 7.17
N ALA A 481 5.09 -0.59 6.62
CA ALA A 481 6.39 -0.04 6.99
C ALA A 481 6.45 0.43 8.46
N LEU A 482 5.37 0.99 8.99
CA LEU A 482 5.23 1.29 10.42
C LEU A 482 5.29 0.01 11.26
N CYS A 483 4.60 -1.06 10.85
CA CYS A 483 4.67 -2.36 11.53
C CYS A 483 6.07 -2.97 11.48
N ILE A 484 6.82 -2.79 10.38
CA ILE A 484 8.25 -3.16 10.32
C ILE A 484 9.07 -2.33 11.33
N LEU A 485 8.89 -1.00 11.38
CA LEU A 485 9.60 -0.13 12.31
C LEU A 485 9.34 -0.51 13.78
N ILE A 486 8.07 -0.71 14.15
CA ILE A 486 7.67 -1.18 15.49
C ILE A 486 8.35 -2.52 15.78
N GLY A 487 8.27 -3.48 14.86
CA GLY A 487 8.92 -4.78 15.01
C GLY A 487 10.43 -4.70 15.21
N MET A 488 11.14 -3.87 14.43
CA MET A 488 12.58 -3.65 14.56
C MET A 488 12.96 -3.13 15.95
N VAL A 489 12.22 -2.15 16.46
CA VAL A 489 12.47 -1.54 17.79
C VAL A 489 12.13 -2.51 18.92
N TYR A 490 10.98 -3.19 18.82
CA TYR A 490 10.49 -4.06 19.89
C TYR A 490 11.09 -5.46 19.89
N ALA A 491 11.80 -5.90 18.84
CA ALA A 491 12.42 -7.23 18.77
C ALA A 491 13.33 -7.57 19.96
N VAL A 492 14.02 -6.56 20.51
CA VAL A 492 14.92 -6.71 21.67
C VAL A 492 14.30 -6.18 22.97
N VAL A 493 13.34 -5.24 22.88
CA VAL A 493 12.72 -4.56 24.05
C VAL A 493 11.58 -5.39 24.65
N SER A 494 10.67 -5.91 23.82
CA SER A 494 9.53 -6.75 24.23
C SER A 494 9.27 -7.84 23.18
N PRO A 495 9.96 -8.98 23.26
CA PRO A 495 9.91 -10.00 22.21
C PRO A 495 8.55 -10.69 22.06
N LEU A 496 7.67 -10.59 23.07
CA LEU A 496 6.29 -11.07 23.03
C LEU A 496 5.43 -10.40 21.93
N LEU A 497 5.86 -9.25 21.40
CA LEU A 497 5.21 -8.60 20.26
C LEU A 497 5.44 -9.34 18.93
N LEU A 498 6.55 -10.08 18.81
CA LEU A 498 7.00 -10.67 17.54
C LEU A 498 6.08 -11.77 16.98
N PRO A 499 5.50 -12.70 17.77
CA PRO A 499 4.54 -13.69 17.26
C PRO A 499 3.29 -13.05 16.65
N PHE A 500 2.74 -12.01 17.28
CA PHE A 500 1.59 -11.27 16.74
C PHE A 500 1.95 -10.58 15.41
N LEU A 501 3.17 -10.07 15.30
CA LEU A 501 3.68 -9.44 14.09
C LEU A 501 3.90 -10.46 12.95
N VAL A 502 4.39 -11.67 13.24
CA VAL A 502 4.43 -12.77 12.26
C VAL A 502 3.00 -13.10 11.78
N GLY A 503 2.03 -13.19 12.69
CA GLY A 503 0.62 -13.36 12.36
C GLY A 503 0.08 -12.26 11.43
N TYR A 504 0.37 -11.00 11.73
CA TYR A 504 0.05 -9.83 10.90
C TYR A 504 0.58 -10.00 9.47
N PHE A 505 1.87 -10.31 9.31
CA PHE A 505 2.47 -10.45 7.97
C PHE A 505 1.96 -11.67 7.20
N CYS A 506 1.71 -12.80 7.88
CA CYS A 506 1.13 -14.00 7.26
C CYS A 506 -0.30 -13.76 6.78
N LEU A 507 -1.14 -13.08 7.56
CA LEU A 507 -2.51 -12.73 7.16
C LEU A 507 -2.49 -11.74 5.99
N GLY A 508 -1.75 -10.63 6.10
CA GLY A 508 -1.63 -9.65 5.01
C GLY A 508 -1.17 -10.28 3.69
N TYR A 509 -0.20 -11.21 3.74
CA TYR A 509 0.23 -11.99 2.58
C TYR A 509 -0.91 -12.77 1.92
N ILE A 510 -1.69 -13.53 2.70
CA ILE A 510 -2.83 -14.31 2.22
C ILE A 510 -3.92 -13.41 1.63
N VAL A 511 -4.20 -12.28 2.29
CA VAL A 511 -5.20 -11.28 1.88
C VAL A 511 -4.85 -10.67 0.52
N PHE A 512 -3.65 -10.11 0.37
CA PHE A 512 -3.28 -9.40 -0.85
C PHE A 512 -2.98 -10.34 -2.03
N ILE A 513 -2.55 -11.59 -1.78
CA ILE A 513 -2.55 -12.61 -2.85
C ILE A 513 -3.98 -12.93 -3.30
N ASN A 514 -4.91 -13.12 -2.37
CA ASN A 514 -6.29 -13.41 -2.71
C ASN A 514 -6.97 -12.28 -3.50
N GLN A 515 -6.59 -11.02 -3.25
CA GLN A 515 -7.07 -9.86 -4.02
C GLN A 515 -6.41 -9.71 -5.40
N SER A 516 -5.19 -10.20 -5.60
CA SER A 516 -4.44 -9.99 -6.84
C SER A 516 -4.66 -11.08 -7.90
N LYS A 517 -4.92 -12.34 -7.52
CA LYS A 517 -4.80 -13.47 -8.44
C LYS A 517 -6.12 -14.07 -9.01
N PRO A 518 -6.22 -14.23 -10.34
CA PRO A 518 -6.84 -15.39 -11.02
C PRO A 518 -6.12 -16.71 -10.62
N THR A 519 -6.80 -17.87 -10.64
CA THR A 519 -6.33 -19.05 -9.88
C THR A 519 -5.60 -20.13 -10.70
N ALA A 520 -4.32 -20.39 -10.39
CA ALA A 520 -3.51 -21.60 -10.70
C ALA A 520 -2.27 -21.67 -9.76
N SER A 521 -1.40 -22.71 -9.82
CA SER A 521 -0.55 -23.17 -8.69
C SER A 521 0.88 -23.66 -9.09
N PHE A 522 1.85 -23.68 -8.13
CA PHE A 522 3.00 -24.63 -7.91
C PHE A 522 4.47 -24.07 -7.70
N ALA A 523 4.93 -24.01 -6.43
CA ALA A 523 6.31 -24.35 -5.93
C ALA A 523 7.56 -23.41 -6.15
N THR A 524 8.84 -23.84 -5.91
CA THR A 524 9.55 -23.77 -4.57
C THR A 524 11.10 -23.48 -4.54
N ILE A 525 11.52 -22.27 -4.11
CA ILE A 525 12.62 -21.89 -3.14
C ILE A 525 14.17 -22.26 -3.41
N PRO A 526 15.21 -21.98 -2.56
CA PRO A 526 16.27 -20.96 -2.86
C PRO A 526 17.79 -21.23 -2.53
N LEU A 527 18.63 -20.17 -2.70
CA LEU A 527 19.69 -19.65 -1.78
C LEU A 527 21.17 -19.62 -2.27
N LEU A 528 22.04 -19.00 -1.45
CA LEU A 528 22.85 -17.82 -1.80
C LEU A 528 24.06 -17.69 -0.84
N VAL A 529 25.24 -17.24 -1.29
CA VAL A 529 26.44 -17.10 -0.41
C VAL A 529 27.07 -15.68 -0.38
N PHE A 530 26.91 -14.84 -1.41
CA PHE A 530 27.80 -13.68 -1.64
C PHE A 530 27.33 -12.29 -1.13
N THR A 531 26.46 -12.23 -0.11
CA THR A 531 25.64 -11.03 0.13
C THR A 531 26.28 -9.88 0.92
N ILE A 532 27.22 -10.10 1.83
CA ILE A 532 27.53 -9.07 2.84
C ILE A 532 28.56 -8.04 2.35
N LEU A 533 29.59 -8.44 1.59
CA LEU A 533 30.53 -7.50 0.95
C LEU A 533 29.88 -6.57 -0.09
N PHE A 534 28.73 -6.98 -0.65
CA PHE A 534 28.08 -6.25 -1.74
C PHE A 534 27.05 -5.23 -1.22
N ASN A 535 26.72 -5.12 0.08
CA ASN A 535 25.70 -4.15 0.53
C ASN A 535 26.12 -2.67 0.36
N GLU A 536 27.36 -2.31 0.66
CA GLU A 536 27.88 -0.96 0.40
C GLU A 536 28.15 -0.73 -1.10
N TYR A 537 28.65 -1.74 -1.81
CA TYR A 537 28.60 -1.77 -3.28
C TYR A 537 27.17 -1.58 -3.80
N CYS A 538 26.14 -2.04 -3.10
CA CYS A 538 24.75 -2.03 -3.58
C CYS A 538 24.20 -0.60 -3.68
N LYS A 539 24.50 0.24 -2.68
CA LYS A 539 24.14 1.66 -2.69
C LYS A 539 24.95 2.43 -3.73
N ALA A 540 26.27 2.22 -3.77
CA ALA A 540 27.15 2.89 -4.73
C ALA A 540 26.86 2.48 -6.19
N ARG A 541 26.44 1.23 -6.44
CA ARG A 541 26.24 0.65 -7.78
C ARG A 541 24.82 0.82 -8.30
N PHE A 542 23.78 0.46 -7.53
CA PHE A 542 22.42 0.30 -8.06
C PHE A 542 21.49 1.48 -7.79
N LEU A 543 21.78 2.37 -6.83
CA LEU A 543 20.91 3.54 -6.60
C LEU A 543 20.86 4.46 -7.83
N SER A 544 22.00 4.63 -8.51
CA SER A 544 22.07 5.31 -9.82
C SER A 544 21.23 4.58 -10.87
N THR A 545 21.31 3.25 -10.97
CA THR A 545 20.52 2.40 -11.88
C THR A 545 19.01 2.42 -11.61
N PHE A 546 18.58 2.80 -10.40
CA PHE A 546 17.16 2.95 -10.10
C PHE A 546 16.57 4.27 -10.57
N ASN A 547 17.33 5.36 -10.49
CA ASN A 547 16.87 6.70 -10.86
C ASN A 547 17.07 7.02 -12.35
N HIS A 548 18.05 6.40 -13.00
CA HIS A 548 18.43 6.69 -14.37
C HIS A 548 18.52 5.41 -15.21
N CYS A 549 18.00 5.47 -16.44
CA CYS A 549 18.22 4.43 -17.43
C CYS A 549 19.71 4.41 -17.81
N SER A 550 20.36 3.24 -17.75
CA SER A 550 21.78 3.19 -18.08
C SER A 550 21.98 3.33 -19.60
N VAL A 551 22.85 4.26 -20.01
CA VAL A 551 23.09 4.54 -21.44
C VAL A 551 23.57 3.28 -22.17
N LYS A 552 24.35 2.41 -21.49
CA LYS A 552 24.77 1.12 -22.05
C LYS A 552 23.60 0.18 -22.31
N GLU A 553 22.70 -0.06 -21.35
CA GLU A 553 21.53 -0.93 -21.60
C GLU A 553 20.61 -0.34 -22.67
N ALA A 554 20.55 0.99 -22.79
CA ALA A 554 19.82 1.65 -23.87
C ALA A 554 20.47 1.40 -25.24
N MET A 555 21.79 1.54 -25.36
CA MET A 555 22.54 1.21 -26.58
C MET A 555 22.43 -0.27 -26.96
N ASP A 556 22.64 -1.19 -25.99
CA ASP A 556 22.53 -2.64 -26.20
C ASP A 556 21.12 -3.04 -26.70
N ARG A 557 20.08 -2.25 -26.38
CA ARG A 557 18.70 -2.44 -26.88
C ARG A 557 18.44 -1.78 -28.22
N ASP A 558 19.03 -0.62 -28.49
CA ASP A 558 18.91 0.05 -29.78
C ASP A 558 19.60 -0.79 -30.86
N GLU A 559 20.78 -1.36 -30.59
CA GLU A 559 21.47 -2.32 -31.46
C GLU A 559 20.63 -3.60 -31.68
N TYR A 560 19.86 -4.06 -30.68
CA TYR A 560 18.97 -5.20 -30.83
C TYR A 560 17.74 -4.89 -31.71
N ASP A 561 17.12 -3.73 -31.55
CA ASP A 561 15.98 -3.32 -32.40
C ASP A 561 16.41 -2.97 -33.82
N GLU A 562 17.62 -2.46 -34.03
CA GLU A 562 18.23 -2.26 -35.35
C GLU A 562 18.47 -3.61 -36.06
N LYS A 563 19.07 -4.59 -35.36
CA LYS A 563 19.25 -5.97 -35.87
C LYS A 563 17.96 -6.75 -36.12
N THR A 564 16.81 -6.20 -35.74
CA THR A 564 15.50 -6.88 -35.81
C THR A 564 14.43 -5.99 -36.45
N ASP A 565 14.86 -4.94 -37.19
CA ASP A 565 14.05 -4.01 -38.00
C ASP A 565 12.88 -3.31 -37.27
N LEU A 566 12.93 -3.25 -35.94
CA LEU A 566 11.83 -2.76 -35.11
C LEU A 566 12.00 -1.31 -34.65
N MET A 567 13.14 -0.70 -34.96
CA MET A 567 13.46 0.69 -34.62
C MET A 567 12.48 1.71 -35.22
N GLN A 568 12.14 1.57 -36.50
CA GLN A 568 11.22 2.49 -37.20
C GLN A 568 9.78 2.37 -36.68
N ALA A 569 9.28 1.15 -36.53
CA ALA A 569 7.95 0.89 -35.96
C ALA A 569 7.85 1.37 -34.50
N ASN A 570 8.90 1.22 -33.70
CA ASN A 570 8.94 1.76 -32.33
C ASN A 570 8.89 3.30 -32.31
N LEU A 571 9.54 3.97 -33.27
CA LEU A 571 9.55 5.43 -33.38
C LEU A 571 8.17 5.99 -33.74
N GLU A 572 7.51 5.44 -34.75
CA GLU A 572 6.15 5.82 -35.15
C GLU A 572 5.16 5.64 -33.99
N ASN A 573 5.23 4.49 -33.32
CA ASN A 573 4.45 4.22 -32.11
C ASN A 573 4.69 5.22 -30.97
N ALA A 574 5.91 5.74 -30.84
CA ALA A 574 6.27 6.69 -29.78
C ALA A 574 5.86 8.14 -30.09
N ILE A 575 5.69 8.49 -31.38
CA ILE A 575 5.18 9.80 -31.80
C ILE A 575 3.70 9.94 -31.37
N ASP A 576 2.86 8.95 -31.64
CA ASP A 576 1.43 8.99 -31.33
C ASP A 576 1.09 8.66 -29.87
N ALA A 577 2.04 8.04 -29.13
CA ALA A 577 1.84 7.59 -27.76
C ALA A 577 1.39 8.70 -26.79
N TYR A 578 1.92 9.92 -26.96
CA TYR A 578 1.67 11.06 -26.08
C TYR A 578 0.59 12.02 -26.61
N CYS A 579 -0.34 11.53 -27.44
CA CYS A 579 -1.54 12.28 -27.79
C CYS A 579 -2.53 12.33 -26.60
N PRO A 580 -2.92 13.53 -26.11
CA PRO A 580 -3.94 13.69 -25.08
C PRO A 580 -5.26 13.00 -25.45
N PRO A 581 -6.01 12.40 -24.50
CA PRO A 581 -7.27 11.73 -24.81
C PRO A 581 -8.33 12.60 -25.52
N CYS A 582 -8.25 13.93 -25.38
CA CYS A 582 -9.13 14.90 -26.03
C CYS A 582 -8.71 15.31 -27.45
N LEU A 583 -7.53 14.91 -27.93
CA LEU A 583 -7.03 15.20 -29.28
C LEU A 583 -7.00 13.98 -30.20
N ARG A 584 -7.45 12.82 -29.72
CA ARG A 584 -7.66 11.65 -30.59
C ARG A 584 -8.87 11.90 -31.50
N PRO A 585 -8.85 11.39 -32.75
CA PRO A 585 -10.04 11.35 -33.58
C PRO A 585 -11.21 10.71 -32.83
N LEU A 586 -12.40 11.29 -33.00
CA LEU A 586 -13.64 10.61 -32.65
C LEU A 586 -14.01 9.74 -33.85
N ASP A 587 -13.79 8.42 -33.73
CA ASP A 587 -14.18 7.42 -34.73
C ASP A 587 -15.71 7.27 -34.78
N LEU A 588 -16.38 8.31 -35.28
CA LEU A 588 -17.82 8.39 -35.47
C LEU A 588 -18.27 7.74 -36.79
N GLU A 589 -17.38 7.61 -37.77
CA GLU A 589 -17.68 7.02 -39.08
C GLU A 589 -18.03 5.52 -39.00
N ASP A 590 -17.46 4.78 -38.04
CA ASP A 590 -17.84 3.38 -37.77
C ASP A 590 -19.28 3.24 -37.25
N MET A 591 -19.86 4.26 -36.60
CA MET A 591 -21.27 4.26 -36.19
C MET A 591 -22.26 4.58 -37.31
N GLU A 592 -21.82 5.22 -38.40
CA GLU A 592 -22.64 5.42 -39.60
C GLU A 592 -22.51 4.23 -40.56
N SER A 593 -21.28 3.72 -40.75
CA SER A 593 -21.00 2.52 -41.56
C SER A 593 -21.80 1.30 -41.09
N SER A 594 -21.86 1.06 -39.77
CA SER A 594 -22.64 -0.03 -39.16
C SER A 594 -24.17 0.08 -39.30
N ARG A 595 -24.71 1.22 -39.75
CA ARG A 595 -26.15 1.38 -40.08
C ARG A 595 -26.47 1.13 -41.56
N LEU A 596 -25.48 1.15 -42.45
CA LEU A 596 -25.69 1.16 -43.90
C LEU A 596 -25.70 -0.24 -44.55
N GLN A 597 -25.57 -1.32 -43.77
CA GLN A 597 -25.83 -2.68 -44.25
C GLN A 597 -27.27 -3.12 -43.91
N PRO A 598 -28.18 -3.19 -44.90
CA PRO A 598 -29.50 -3.78 -44.67
C PRO A 598 -29.38 -5.29 -44.50
N LEU A 599 -29.66 -5.79 -43.30
CA LEU A 599 -29.83 -7.21 -42.98
C LEU A 599 -31.14 -7.75 -43.56
N ILE A 600 -31.24 -7.79 -44.90
CA ILE A 600 -32.29 -8.51 -45.64
C ILE A 600 -31.62 -9.28 -46.78
N SER A 601 -31.33 -10.56 -46.55
CA SER A 601 -31.15 -11.53 -47.63
C SER A 601 -32.54 -11.96 -48.14
N PRO A 602 -32.87 -11.79 -49.43
CA PRO A 602 -34.09 -12.37 -49.98
C PRO A 602 -33.95 -13.89 -50.14
N THR A 603 -35.05 -14.59 -49.80
CA THR A 603 -35.31 -16.05 -49.91
C THR A 603 -34.39 -17.00 -49.12
#